data_AF-A0A0F9AY36-F1
#
_entry.id   AF-A0A0F9AY36-F1
#
_cell.length_a   1.000
_cell.length_b   1.000
_cell.length_c   1.000
_cell.angle_alpha   90.00
_cell.angle_beta   90.00
_cell.angle_gamma   90.00
#
_symmetry.space_group_name_H-M   'P 1'
#
loop_
_entity.id
_entity.type
_entity.pdbx_description
1 polymer ?
#
loop_
_entity_poly.entity_id
_entity_poly.type
_entity_poly.pdbx_seq_one_letter_code
_entity_poly.pdbx_strand_id
1 'polypeptide(L)'
;YGYRQTIMTASAEFAATGDGTTFREKADEASAIRRAMYSQREQSPEYVEVNQYFDQPLTPEQTARMNPKDVARREYYRSLYTPDMYDQFGNYRFDEADKREQLFVQQYGQGMLDYVEEYMGAKWDETPALQALKAARDALQPYWDIERQVWSQLPPELKQISDQIKILERTDPISAKRMLFRYPQIVFARRQIALLKRQLKASNIEIANALAMFYRF
;
A
#
# COMPACT_ATOMS: atom_id res chain seq x y z
N TYR A 1 0.38 -18.11 -12.10
CA TYR A 1 -0.98 -17.53 -12.02
C TYR A 1 -0.83 -16.02 -11.86
N GLY A 2 -1.41 -15.22 -12.76
CA GLY A 2 -1.24 -13.76 -12.76
C GLY A 2 -2.12 -13.09 -11.70
N TYR A 3 -1.63 -11.96 -11.15
CA TYR A 3 -2.33 -11.10 -10.17
C TYR A 3 -3.83 -10.94 -10.48
N ARG A 4 -4.16 -10.58 -11.72
CA ARG A 4 -5.53 -10.38 -12.20
C ARG A 4 -6.43 -11.60 -11.97
N GLN A 5 -5.96 -12.79 -12.32
CA GLN A 5 -6.74 -14.02 -12.14
C GLN A 5 -7.03 -14.27 -10.65
N THR A 6 -6.03 -14.05 -9.80
CA THR A 6 -6.19 -14.19 -8.34
C THR A 6 -7.23 -13.21 -7.81
N ILE A 7 -7.18 -11.93 -8.21
CA ILE A 7 -8.18 -10.95 -7.77
C ILE A 7 -9.57 -11.28 -8.31
N MET A 8 -9.71 -11.70 -9.57
CA MET A 8 -11.01 -12.10 -10.13
C MET A 8 -11.63 -13.28 -9.37
N THR A 9 -10.84 -14.33 -9.08
CA THR A 9 -11.30 -15.47 -8.28
C THR A 9 -11.70 -15.02 -6.88
N ALA A 10 -10.85 -14.25 -6.19
CA ALA A 10 -11.16 -13.75 -4.85
C ALA A 10 -12.41 -12.85 -4.84
N SER A 11 -12.63 -12.06 -5.90
CA SER A 11 -13.81 -11.20 -6.02
C SER A 11 -15.09 -12.01 -6.21
N ALA A 12 -15.04 -13.10 -6.98
CA ALA A 12 -16.17 -14.00 -7.16
C ALA A 12 -16.53 -14.72 -5.85
N GLU A 13 -15.53 -15.18 -5.10
CA GLU A 13 -15.74 -15.76 -3.77
C GLU A 13 -16.32 -14.74 -2.78
N PHE A 14 -15.85 -13.49 -2.81
CA PHE A 14 -16.40 -12.41 -1.99
C PHE A 14 -17.87 -12.15 -2.32
N ALA A 15 -18.23 -12.10 -3.61
CA ALA A 15 -19.62 -11.93 -4.03
C ALA A 15 -20.52 -13.08 -3.54
N ALA A 16 -19.99 -14.30 -3.42
CA ALA A 16 -20.73 -15.46 -2.94
C ALA A 16 -20.85 -15.53 -1.41
N THR A 17 -19.81 -15.10 -0.68
CA THR A 17 -19.69 -15.32 0.78
C THR A 17 -19.91 -14.07 1.63
N GLY A 18 -19.67 -12.89 1.06
CA GLY A 18 -19.58 -11.64 1.81
C GLY A 18 -18.38 -11.55 2.75
N ASP A 19 -17.43 -12.51 2.74
CA ASP A 19 -16.25 -12.46 3.62
C ASP A 19 -15.19 -11.51 3.06
N GLY A 20 -15.34 -10.22 3.39
CA GLY A 20 -14.40 -9.19 2.98
C GLY A 20 -13.01 -9.34 3.63
N THR A 21 -12.91 -10.03 4.77
CA THR A 21 -11.60 -10.26 5.41
C THR A 21 -10.76 -11.23 4.58
N THR A 22 -11.34 -12.35 4.16
CA THR A 22 -10.66 -13.29 3.26
C THR A 22 -10.36 -12.65 1.90
N PHE A 23 -11.26 -11.85 1.36
CA PHE A 23 -10.99 -11.10 0.13
C PHE A 23 -9.77 -10.18 0.26
N ARG A 24 -9.74 -9.36 1.33
CA ARG A 24 -8.62 -8.46 1.62
C ARG A 24 -7.30 -9.23 1.71
N GLU A 25 -7.28 -10.33 2.45
CA GLU A 25 -6.07 -11.16 2.62
C GLU A 25 -5.55 -11.71 1.28
N LYS A 26 -6.43 -12.26 0.45
CA LYS A 26 -6.07 -12.74 -0.89
C LYS A 26 -5.62 -11.61 -1.82
N ALA A 27 -6.24 -10.44 -1.73
CA ALA A 27 -5.84 -9.27 -2.51
C ALA A 27 -4.44 -8.74 -2.09
N ASP A 28 -4.16 -8.75 -0.79
CA ASP A 28 -2.86 -8.38 -0.23
C ASP A 28 -1.77 -9.39 -0.63
N GLU A 29 -2.07 -10.69 -0.56
CA GLU A 29 -1.17 -11.76 -1.00
C GLU A 29 -0.87 -11.66 -2.50
N ALA A 30 -1.90 -11.50 -3.34
CA ALA A 30 -1.72 -11.34 -4.78
C ALA A 30 -0.83 -10.12 -5.09
N SER A 31 -1.03 -9.01 -4.38
CA SER A 31 -0.22 -7.80 -4.51
C SER A 31 1.22 -8.02 -4.04
N ALA A 32 1.43 -8.76 -2.95
CA ALA A 32 2.75 -9.11 -2.44
C ALA A 32 3.52 -10.03 -3.41
N ILE A 33 2.87 -11.05 -3.97
CA ILE A 33 3.44 -11.94 -4.99
C ILE A 33 3.82 -11.12 -6.23
N ARG A 34 2.92 -10.24 -6.70
CA ARG A 34 3.21 -9.36 -7.84
C ARG A 34 4.45 -8.51 -7.59
N ARG A 35 4.56 -7.89 -6.40
CA ARG A 35 5.75 -7.11 -6.00
C ARG A 35 7.01 -7.96 -5.98
N ALA A 36 6.96 -9.17 -5.38
CA ALA A 36 8.10 -10.08 -5.33
C ALA A 36 8.55 -10.51 -6.73
N MET A 37 7.60 -10.78 -7.65
CA MET A 37 7.92 -11.11 -9.04
C MET A 37 8.58 -9.93 -9.79
N TYR A 38 8.14 -8.70 -9.57
CA TYR A 38 8.80 -7.53 -10.16
C TYR A 38 10.20 -7.32 -9.59
N SER A 39 10.36 -7.40 -8.27
CA SER A 39 11.68 -7.30 -7.62
C SER A 39 12.66 -8.38 -8.12
N GLN A 40 12.19 -9.61 -8.34
CA GLN A 40 13.00 -10.67 -8.94
C GLN A 40 13.34 -10.41 -10.41
N ARG A 41 12.41 -9.83 -11.19
CA ARG A 41 12.69 -9.43 -12.59
C ARG A 41 13.74 -8.35 -12.66
N GLU A 42 13.68 -7.34 -11.79
CA GLU A 42 14.67 -6.26 -11.73
C GLU A 42 16.09 -6.76 -11.43
N GLN A 43 16.21 -7.87 -10.69
CA GLN A 43 17.49 -8.50 -10.36
C GLN A 43 17.97 -9.49 -11.45
N SER A 44 17.15 -9.81 -12.44
CA SER A 44 17.51 -10.74 -13.50
C SER A 44 18.47 -10.08 -14.51
N PRO A 45 19.59 -10.72 -14.86
CA PRO A 45 20.54 -10.20 -15.86
C PRO A 45 19.90 -9.84 -17.21
N GLU A 46 18.83 -10.56 -17.58
CA GLU A 46 18.08 -10.37 -18.83
C GLU A 46 17.33 -9.04 -18.89
N TYR A 47 17.05 -8.42 -17.73
CA TYR A 47 16.37 -7.13 -17.63
C TYR A 47 17.33 -5.96 -17.41
N VAL A 48 18.64 -6.22 -17.26
CA VAL A 48 19.65 -5.17 -17.06
C VAL A 48 19.68 -4.21 -18.24
N GLU A 49 19.64 -4.73 -19.48
CA GLU A 49 19.63 -3.88 -20.67
C GLU A 49 18.33 -3.08 -20.81
N VAL A 50 17.20 -3.67 -20.39
CA VAL A 50 15.89 -2.98 -20.40
C VAL A 50 15.86 -1.87 -19.37
N ASN A 51 16.32 -2.13 -18.14
CA ASN A 51 16.39 -1.13 -17.08
C ASN A 51 17.38 -0.02 -17.44
N GLN A 52 18.57 -0.36 -17.96
CA GLN A 52 19.51 0.62 -18.51
C GLN A 52 18.90 1.43 -19.65
N TYR A 53 18.14 0.79 -20.53
CA TYR A 53 17.44 1.49 -21.59
C TYR A 53 16.49 2.52 -21.01
N PHE A 54 15.70 2.23 -19.97
CA PHE A 54 14.76 3.20 -19.38
C PHE A 54 15.41 4.25 -18.46
N ASP A 55 16.51 3.92 -17.77
CA ASP A 55 17.17 4.80 -16.80
C ASP A 55 18.04 5.90 -17.43
N GLN A 56 18.48 5.73 -18.68
CA GLN A 56 19.30 6.75 -19.34
C GLN A 56 18.51 8.06 -19.55
N PRO A 57 19.07 9.25 -19.29
CA PRO A 57 18.43 10.49 -19.70
C PRO A 57 18.40 10.59 -21.23
N LEU A 58 17.25 10.90 -21.83
CA LEU A 58 17.20 11.22 -23.26
C LEU A 58 17.76 12.62 -23.51
N THR A 59 18.60 12.78 -24.54
CA THR A 59 18.98 14.13 -24.99
C THR A 59 17.79 14.83 -25.67
N PRO A 60 17.76 16.17 -25.73
CA PRO A 60 16.71 16.89 -26.44
C PRO A 60 16.51 16.42 -27.89
N GLU A 61 17.61 16.07 -28.59
CA GLU A 61 17.55 15.56 -29.95
C GLU A 61 16.95 14.14 -30.04
N GLN A 62 17.20 13.29 -29.04
CA GLN A 62 16.61 11.95 -28.96
C GLN A 62 15.11 12.03 -28.66
N THR A 63 14.72 12.86 -27.70
CA THR A 63 13.32 13.12 -27.36
C THR A 63 12.53 13.64 -28.56
N ALA A 64 13.11 14.56 -29.34
CA ALA A 64 12.47 15.12 -30.52
C ALA A 64 12.27 14.11 -31.68
N ARG A 65 13.06 13.03 -31.71
CA ARG A 65 12.98 11.98 -32.73
C ARG A 65 12.13 10.78 -32.31
N MET A 66 11.79 10.67 -31.03
CA MET A 66 10.97 9.59 -30.50
C MET A 66 9.47 9.89 -30.66
N ASN A 67 8.67 8.82 -30.72
CA ASN A 67 7.24 8.94 -30.62
C ASN A 67 6.89 9.53 -29.23
N PRO A 68 6.07 10.60 -29.14
CA PRO A 68 5.66 11.18 -27.86
C PRO A 68 5.08 10.17 -26.88
N LYS A 69 4.41 9.12 -27.36
CA LYS A 69 3.88 8.02 -26.53
C LYS A 69 4.99 7.17 -25.89
N ASP A 70 6.09 6.93 -26.61
CA ASP A 70 7.24 6.18 -26.07
C ASP A 70 8.03 7.02 -25.06
N VAL A 71 8.15 8.33 -25.29
CA VAL A 71 8.73 9.28 -24.34
C VAL A 71 7.91 9.28 -23.04
N ALA A 72 6.58 9.41 -23.15
CA ALA A 72 5.70 9.41 -21.99
C ALA A 72 5.76 8.08 -21.22
N ARG A 73 5.75 6.93 -21.92
CA ARG A 73 5.91 5.62 -21.26
C ARG A 73 7.23 5.52 -20.48
N ARG A 74 8.31 6.03 -21.07
CA ARG A 74 9.64 5.99 -20.44
C ARG A 74 9.68 6.85 -19.18
N GLU A 75 9.13 8.07 -19.24
CA GLU A 75 9.03 8.96 -18.08
C GLU A 75 8.11 8.38 -17.00
N TYR A 76 6.98 7.76 -17.38
CA TYR A 76 6.12 7.03 -16.46
C TYR A 76 6.91 5.95 -15.70
N TYR A 77 7.66 5.12 -16.43
CA TYR A 77 8.45 4.04 -15.85
C TYR A 77 9.51 4.57 -14.87
N ARG A 78 10.24 5.61 -15.26
CA ARG A 78 11.24 6.29 -14.41
C ARG A 78 10.63 6.99 -13.20
N SER A 79 9.35 7.36 -13.24
CA SER A 79 8.71 8.02 -12.09
C SER A 79 8.20 7.02 -11.04
N LEU A 80 7.72 5.85 -11.48
CA LEU A 80 6.96 4.94 -10.62
C LEU A 80 7.66 3.62 -10.29
N TYR A 81 8.75 3.29 -11.00
CA TYR A 81 9.50 2.05 -10.80
C TYR A 81 10.96 2.31 -10.38
N THR A 82 11.20 3.44 -9.71
CA THR A 82 12.50 3.77 -9.13
C THR A 82 12.63 3.26 -7.68
N PRO A 83 13.86 3.05 -7.19
CA PRO A 83 14.09 2.52 -5.84
C PRO A 83 13.45 3.36 -4.70
N ASP A 84 13.27 4.66 -4.90
CA ASP A 84 12.68 5.59 -3.93
C ASP A 84 11.14 5.46 -3.78
N MET A 85 10.51 4.68 -4.67
CA MET A 85 9.12 4.28 -4.57
C MET A 85 8.88 3.19 -3.54
N TYR A 86 9.93 2.70 -2.92
CA TYR A 86 9.88 1.71 -1.85
C TYR A 86 10.46 2.30 -0.56
N ASP A 87 9.82 2.02 0.58
CA ASP A 87 10.37 2.38 1.88
C ASP A 87 11.54 1.47 2.28
N GLN A 88 12.18 1.75 3.43
CA GLN A 88 13.29 0.95 3.95
C GLN A 88 12.95 -0.54 4.22
N PHE A 89 11.67 -0.90 4.18
CA PHE A 89 11.17 -2.26 4.36
C PHE A 89 10.70 -2.89 3.02
N GLY A 90 10.89 -2.20 1.89
CA GLY A 90 10.47 -2.66 0.56
C GLY A 90 8.97 -2.50 0.29
N ASN A 91 8.25 -1.69 1.07
CA ASN A 91 6.84 -1.40 0.80
C ASN A 91 6.72 -0.29 -0.24
N TYR A 92 5.90 -0.56 -1.26
CA TYR A 92 5.59 0.44 -2.27
C TYR A 92 4.82 1.60 -1.66
N ARG A 93 5.25 2.82 -1.94
CA ARG A 93 4.69 4.06 -1.39
C ARG A 93 3.51 4.52 -2.25
N PHE A 94 2.33 3.93 -2.04
CA PHE A 94 1.13 4.22 -2.85
C PHE A 94 0.76 5.71 -2.86
N ASP A 95 0.79 6.40 -1.72
CA ASP A 95 0.53 7.85 -1.66
C ASP A 95 1.52 8.68 -2.51
N GLU A 96 2.74 8.18 -2.71
CA GLU A 96 3.74 8.82 -3.56
C GLU A 96 3.49 8.47 -5.04
N ALA A 97 3.04 7.25 -5.33
CA ALA A 97 2.63 6.83 -6.66
C ALA A 97 1.47 7.68 -7.17
N ASP A 98 0.42 7.86 -6.36
CA ASP A 98 -0.74 8.68 -6.71
C ASP A 98 -0.33 10.13 -7.04
N LYS A 99 0.60 10.69 -6.26
CA LYS A 99 1.14 12.04 -6.54
C LYS A 99 1.91 12.09 -7.85
N ARG A 100 2.75 11.09 -8.13
CA ARG A 100 3.54 11.03 -9.36
C ARG A 100 2.67 10.77 -10.59
N GLU A 101 1.63 9.95 -10.46
CA GLU A 101 0.60 9.77 -11.49
C GLU A 101 -0.15 11.08 -11.76
N GLN A 102 -0.54 11.83 -10.72
CA GLN A 102 -1.14 13.15 -10.89
C GLN A 102 -0.20 14.14 -11.60
N LEU A 103 1.08 14.17 -11.25
CA LEU A 103 2.09 14.98 -11.93
C LEU A 103 2.25 14.56 -13.41
N PHE A 104 2.24 13.26 -13.67
CA PHE A 104 2.28 12.72 -15.02
C PHE A 104 1.05 13.15 -15.83
N VAL A 105 -0.15 13.10 -15.23
CA VAL A 105 -1.39 13.57 -15.86
C VAL A 105 -1.34 15.08 -16.13
N GLN A 106 -0.78 15.87 -15.23
CA GLN A 106 -0.60 17.32 -15.46
C GLN A 106 0.34 17.59 -16.65
N GLN A 107 1.37 16.78 -16.84
CA GLN A 107 2.37 16.98 -17.88
C GLN A 107 1.97 16.41 -19.25
N TYR A 108 1.34 15.24 -19.28
CA TYR A 108 1.06 14.49 -20.52
C TYR A 108 -0.45 14.30 -20.80
N GLY A 109 -1.32 14.61 -19.84
CA GLY A 109 -2.76 14.42 -19.91
C GLY A 109 -3.22 13.01 -19.55
N GLN A 110 -4.48 12.90 -19.11
CA GLN A 110 -5.10 11.62 -18.71
C GLN A 110 -5.06 10.57 -19.83
N GLY A 111 -5.29 10.98 -21.08
CA GLY A 111 -5.26 10.05 -22.22
C GLY A 111 -3.89 9.37 -22.44
N MET A 112 -2.80 10.00 -21.98
CA MET A 112 -1.47 9.39 -22.03
C MET A 112 -1.25 8.42 -20.88
N LEU A 113 -1.75 8.74 -19.68
CA LEU A 113 -1.75 7.81 -18.54
C LEU A 113 -2.52 6.54 -18.93
N ASP A 114 -3.74 6.70 -19.43
CA ASP A 114 -4.58 5.62 -19.94
C ASP A 114 -3.85 4.73 -20.96
N TYR A 115 -3.12 5.34 -21.91
CA TYR A 115 -2.36 4.61 -22.92
C TYR A 115 -1.21 3.80 -22.30
N VAL A 116 -0.46 4.39 -21.35
CA VAL A 116 0.64 3.71 -20.68
C VAL A 116 0.12 2.56 -19.83
N GLU A 117 -0.97 2.77 -19.09
CA GLU A 117 -1.63 1.73 -18.32
C GLU A 117 -2.16 0.61 -19.21
N GLU A 118 -2.78 0.94 -20.35
CA GLU A 118 -3.25 -0.05 -21.33
C GLU A 118 -2.08 -0.86 -21.89
N TYR A 119 -0.99 -0.19 -22.27
CA TYR A 119 0.23 -0.82 -22.80
C TYR A 119 0.90 -1.74 -21.76
N MET A 120 0.93 -1.34 -20.49
CA MET A 120 1.48 -2.15 -19.40
C MET A 120 0.53 -3.28 -18.95
N GLY A 121 -0.65 -3.41 -19.56
CA GLY A 121 -1.69 -4.33 -19.11
C GLY A 121 -2.24 -3.99 -17.73
N ALA A 122 -2.03 -2.75 -17.28
CA ALA A 122 -2.53 -2.18 -16.03
C ALA A 122 -3.98 -1.68 -16.17
N LYS A 123 -4.45 -1.37 -17.39
CA LYS A 123 -5.87 -1.10 -17.65
C LYS A 123 -6.65 -2.41 -17.70
N TRP A 124 -7.00 -2.90 -16.51
CA TRP A 124 -8.01 -3.93 -16.36
C TRP A 124 -9.13 -3.34 -15.52
N ASP A 125 -10.38 -3.62 -15.90
CA ASP A 125 -11.52 -3.18 -15.12
C ASP A 125 -11.42 -3.79 -13.73
N GLU A 126 -11.10 -2.94 -12.75
CA GLU A 126 -11.01 -3.36 -11.36
C GLU A 126 -12.36 -3.90 -10.93
N THR A 127 -12.35 -5.04 -10.26
CA THR A 127 -13.58 -5.63 -9.77
C THR A 127 -14.23 -4.69 -8.75
N PRO A 128 -15.58 -4.63 -8.67
CA PRO A 128 -16.27 -3.82 -7.67
C PRO A 128 -15.81 -4.13 -6.23
N ALA A 129 -15.41 -5.38 -5.96
CA ALA A 129 -14.84 -5.80 -4.69
C ALA A 129 -13.50 -5.09 -4.39
N LEU A 130 -12.61 -5.00 -5.38
CA LEU A 130 -11.32 -4.32 -5.23
C LEU A 130 -11.51 -2.81 -5.04
N GLN A 131 -12.43 -2.20 -5.79
CA GLN A 131 -12.79 -0.79 -5.63
C GLN A 131 -13.35 -0.51 -4.23
N ALA A 132 -14.25 -1.36 -3.74
CA ALA A 132 -14.81 -1.25 -2.39
C ALA A 132 -13.73 -1.38 -1.31
N LEU A 133 -12.76 -2.28 -1.49
CA LEU A 133 -11.62 -2.43 -0.58
C LEU A 133 -10.71 -1.19 -0.59
N LYS A 134 -10.47 -0.57 -1.76
CA LYS A 134 -9.70 0.68 -1.86
C LYS A 134 -10.41 1.83 -1.13
N ALA A 135 -11.69 2.06 -1.45
CA ALA A 135 -12.50 3.07 -0.77
C ALA A 135 -12.55 2.85 0.76
N ALA A 136 -12.64 1.60 1.20
CA ALA A 136 -12.56 1.24 2.61
C ALA A 136 -11.21 1.62 3.22
N ARG A 137 -10.08 1.38 2.54
CA ARG A 137 -8.75 1.79 3.02
C ARG A 137 -8.63 3.29 3.16
N ASP A 138 -9.10 4.03 2.17
CA ASP A 138 -9.07 5.50 2.17
C ASP A 138 -9.88 6.05 3.34
N ALA A 139 -11.11 5.55 3.54
CA ALA A 139 -11.96 5.92 4.66
C ALA A 139 -11.32 5.58 6.02
N LEU A 140 -10.55 4.49 6.10
CA LEU A 140 -9.90 4.04 7.34
C LEU A 140 -8.57 4.73 7.63
N GLN A 141 -8.01 5.50 6.70
CA GLN A 141 -6.76 6.22 6.90
C GLN A 141 -6.72 7.04 8.22
N PRO A 142 -7.71 7.91 8.52
CA PRO A 142 -7.75 8.63 9.80
C PRO A 142 -7.82 7.70 11.03
N TYR A 143 -8.45 6.52 10.90
CA TYR A 143 -8.50 5.53 11.98
C TYR A 143 -7.13 4.91 12.27
N TRP A 144 -6.33 4.67 11.23
CA TRP A 144 -4.95 4.18 11.36
C TRP A 144 -3.99 5.26 11.84
N ASP A 145 -4.19 6.50 11.41
CA ASP A 145 -3.39 7.67 11.78
C ASP A 145 -3.38 7.96 13.29
N ILE A 146 -4.46 7.65 14.01
CA ILE A 146 -4.53 7.82 15.47
C ILE A 146 -3.32 7.20 16.17
N GLU A 147 -2.91 6.01 15.74
CA GLU A 147 -1.77 5.34 16.35
C GLU A 147 -0.46 6.08 16.06
N ARG A 148 -0.25 6.53 14.82
CA ARG A 148 0.92 7.33 14.43
C ARG A 148 0.98 8.64 15.22
N GLN A 149 -0.15 9.32 15.35
CA GLN A 149 -0.27 10.59 16.06
C GLN A 149 0.00 10.46 17.55
N VAL A 150 -0.51 9.42 18.22
CA VAL A 150 -0.25 9.24 19.66
C VAL A 150 1.20 8.86 19.90
N TRP A 151 1.77 7.96 19.09
CA TRP A 151 3.17 7.56 19.25
C TRP A 151 4.16 8.67 18.89
N SER A 152 3.83 9.58 17.97
CA SER A 152 4.72 10.71 17.62
C SER A 152 4.88 11.74 18.73
N GLN A 153 3.99 11.74 19.72
CA GLN A 153 4.07 12.59 20.92
C GLN A 153 4.96 11.99 22.01
N LEU A 154 5.45 10.76 21.81
CA LEU A 154 6.23 10.01 22.78
C LEU A 154 7.63 9.69 22.21
N PRO A 155 8.62 9.39 23.08
CA PRO A 155 9.91 8.91 22.62
C PRO A 155 9.75 7.67 21.72
N PRO A 156 10.43 7.62 20.56
CA PRO A 156 10.23 6.57 19.55
C PRO A 156 10.55 5.16 20.07
N GLU A 157 11.43 5.05 21.06
CA GLU A 157 11.80 3.79 21.71
C GLU A 157 10.59 3.14 22.41
N LEU A 158 9.64 3.93 22.91
CA LEU A 158 8.46 3.40 23.59
C LEU A 158 7.53 2.64 22.64
N LYS A 159 7.47 3.03 21.36
CA LYS A 159 6.71 2.26 20.36
C LYS A 159 7.36 0.91 20.11
N GLN A 160 8.69 0.88 19.95
CA GLN A 160 9.44 -0.36 19.75
C GLN A 160 9.27 -1.32 20.95
N ILE A 161 9.38 -0.78 22.18
CA ILE A 161 9.14 -1.54 23.41
C ILE A 161 7.68 -2.04 23.46
N SER A 162 6.71 -1.20 23.09
CA SER A 162 5.30 -1.61 23.02
C SER A 162 5.09 -2.76 22.03
N ASP A 163 5.72 -2.72 20.86
CA ASP A 163 5.61 -3.76 19.85
C ASP A 163 6.25 -5.07 20.34
N GLN A 164 7.40 -5.00 21.03
CA GLN A 164 8.02 -6.16 21.69
C GLN A 164 7.11 -6.75 22.78
N ILE A 165 6.51 -5.91 23.62
CA ILE A 165 5.56 -6.36 24.66
C ILE A 165 4.38 -7.09 24.02
N LYS A 166 3.87 -6.62 22.88
CA LYS A 166 2.75 -7.27 22.17
C LYS A 166 3.11 -8.67 21.68
N ILE A 167 4.36 -8.91 21.30
CA ILE A 167 4.87 -10.25 20.98
C ILE A 167 4.90 -11.10 22.26
N LEU A 168 5.45 -10.55 23.35
CA LEU A 168 5.52 -11.25 24.64
C LEU A 168 4.16 -11.58 25.23
N GLU A 169 3.13 -10.75 25.02
CA GLU A 169 1.75 -11.06 25.45
C GLU A 169 1.24 -12.40 24.90
N ARG A 170 1.79 -12.86 23.77
CA ARG A 170 1.45 -14.14 23.14
C ARG A 170 2.34 -15.31 23.60
N THR A 171 3.60 -15.03 23.93
CA THR A 171 4.62 -16.06 24.19
C THR A 171 5.01 -16.20 25.67
N ASP A 172 5.10 -15.08 26.39
CA ASP A 172 5.38 -14.99 27.83
C ASP A 172 4.59 -13.82 28.46
N PRO A 173 3.32 -14.05 28.85
CA PRO A 173 2.44 -13.02 29.40
C PRO A 173 2.94 -12.45 30.74
N ILE A 174 3.71 -13.23 31.51
CA ILE A 174 4.20 -12.79 32.83
C ILE A 174 5.27 -11.72 32.62
N SER A 175 6.21 -11.96 31.71
CA SER A 175 7.24 -10.97 31.36
C SER A 175 6.63 -9.73 30.71
N ALA A 176 5.64 -9.89 29.83
CA ALA A 176 4.90 -8.77 29.25
C ALA A 176 4.27 -7.87 30.32
N LYS A 177 3.60 -8.45 31.32
CA LYS A 177 2.98 -7.70 32.43
C LYS A 177 4.02 -6.95 33.27
N ARG A 178 5.17 -7.57 33.55
CA ARG A 178 6.28 -6.91 34.27
C ARG A 178 6.84 -5.73 33.48
N MET A 179 6.98 -5.88 32.16
CA MET A 179 7.43 -4.79 31.29
C MET A 179 6.41 -3.64 31.26
N LEU A 180 5.12 -3.93 31.08
CA LEU A 180 4.08 -2.90 31.11
C LEU A 180 4.05 -2.11 32.43
N PHE A 181 4.34 -2.77 33.56
CA PHE A 181 4.44 -2.08 34.85
C PHE A 181 5.62 -1.10 34.91
N ARG A 182 6.73 -1.40 34.24
CA ARG A 182 7.91 -0.51 34.14
C ARG A 182 7.68 0.67 33.18
N TYR A 183 6.77 0.52 32.21
CA TYR A 183 6.49 1.51 31.18
C TYR A 183 5.02 1.97 31.23
N PRO A 184 4.61 2.71 32.28
CA PRO A 184 3.23 3.18 32.40
C PRO A 184 2.81 4.06 31.22
N GLN A 185 3.74 4.79 30.59
CA GLN A 185 3.46 5.62 29.40
C GLN A 185 2.91 4.78 28.24
N ILE A 186 3.40 3.56 28.06
CA ILE A 186 2.90 2.63 27.02
C ILE A 186 1.45 2.23 27.31
N VAL A 187 1.12 1.98 28.58
CA VAL A 187 -0.25 1.65 28.99
C VAL A 187 -1.19 2.82 28.70
N PHE A 188 -0.79 4.04 29.06
CA PHE A 188 -1.56 5.25 28.78
C PHE A 188 -1.75 5.48 27.28
N ALA A 189 -0.68 5.37 26.49
CA ALA A 189 -0.73 5.51 25.03
C ALA A 189 -1.70 4.51 24.39
N ARG A 190 -1.60 3.22 24.74
CA ARG A 190 -2.50 2.18 24.24
C ARG A 190 -3.96 2.45 24.60
N ARG A 191 -4.23 2.92 25.83
CA ARG A 191 -5.59 3.30 26.26
C ARG A 191 -6.12 4.50 25.48
N GLN A 192 -5.30 5.53 25.28
CA GLN A 192 -5.66 6.72 24.51
C GLN A 192 -5.96 6.36 23.05
N ILE A 193 -5.10 5.56 22.41
CA ILE A 193 -5.33 5.06 21.04
C ILE A 193 -6.66 4.30 20.96
N ALA A 194 -6.92 3.38 21.89
CA ALA A 194 -8.17 2.63 21.91
C ALA A 194 -9.40 3.53 22.10
N LEU A 195 -9.31 4.53 22.97
CA LEU A 195 -10.39 5.50 23.20
C LEU A 195 -10.66 6.33 21.95
N LEU A 196 -9.63 6.92 21.35
CA LEU A 196 -9.75 7.75 20.14
C LEU A 196 -10.29 6.93 18.96
N LYS A 197 -9.78 5.71 18.75
CA LYS A 197 -10.28 4.79 17.72
C LYS A 197 -11.77 4.46 17.95
N ARG A 198 -12.17 4.19 19.19
CA ARG A 198 -13.57 3.94 19.54
C ARG A 198 -14.46 5.15 19.29
N GLN A 199 -14.02 6.35 19.65
CA GLN A 199 -14.75 7.58 19.41
C GLN A 199 -14.94 7.83 17.91
N LEU A 200 -13.86 7.71 17.12
CA LEU A 200 -13.91 7.90 15.67
C LEU A 200 -14.82 6.87 15.00
N LYS A 201 -14.73 5.60 15.40
CA LYS A 201 -15.64 4.55 14.91
C LYS A 201 -17.11 4.85 15.23
N ALA A 202 -17.39 5.44 16.40
CA ALA A 202 -18.75 5.77 16.81
C ALA A 202 -19.32 7.00 16.08
N SER A 203 -18.47 7.96 15.69
CA SER A 203 -18.88 9.19 15.01
C SER A 203 -18.87 9.09 13.49
N ASN A 204 -18.18 8.11 12.90
CA ASN A 204 -18.05 7.93 11.45
C ASN A 204 -18.55 6.54 11.02
N ILE A 205 -19.73 6.51 10.38
CA ILE A 205 -20.36 5.27 9.92
C ILE A 205 -19.59 4.58 8.79
N GLU A 206 -18.91 5.33 7.92
CA GLU A 206 -18.11 4.76 6.83
C GLU A 206 -16.93 3.96 7.39
N ILE A 207 -16.23 4.52 8.39
CA ILE A 207 -15.19 3.80 9.13
C ILE A 207 -15.75 2.55 9.79
N ALA A 208 -16.91 2.65 10.46
CA ALA A 208 -17.53 1.50 11.11
C ALA A 208 -17.87 0.37 10.11
N ASN A 209 -18.43 0.73 8.95
CA ASN A 209 -18.79 -0.21 7.89
C ASN A 209 -17.56 -0.84 7.23
N ALA A 210 -16.55 -0.02 6.88
CA ALA A 210 -15.30 -0.49 6.29
C ALA A 210 -14.57 -1.47 7.22
N LEU A 211 -14.51 -1.13 8.51
CA LEU A 211 -14.01 -2.01 9.56
C LEU A 211 -14.79 -3.32 9.60
N ALA A 212 -16.11 -3.28 9.71
CA ALA A 212 -16.94 -4.49 9.80
C ALA A 212 -16.84 -5.39 8.56
N MET A 213 -16.69 -4.79 7.37
CA MET A 213 -16.70 -5.50 6.09
C MET A 213 -15.36 -6.20 5.82
N PHE A 214 -14.23 -5.51 6.03
CA PHE A 214 -12.92 -6.00 5.58
C PHE A 214 -11.93 -6.37 6.70
N TYR A 215 -12.25 -6.05 7.96
CA TYR A 215 -11.34 -6.23 9.10
C TYR A 215 -12.05 -6.93 10.27
N ARG A 216 -11.65 -8.17 10.56
CA ARG A 216 -12.10 -8.86 11.79
C ARG A 216 -11.60 -8.12 13.04
N PHE A 217 -12.51 -7.90 13.97
CA PHE A 217 -12.25 -7.37 15.32
C PHE A 217 -12.30 -8.49 16.35
#